data_AF-A0A0G1D4T6-F1
#
_entry.id   AF-A0A0G1D4T6-F1
#
_cell.length_a   1.000
_cell.length_b   1.000
_cell.length_c   1.000
_cell.angle_alpha   90.00
_cell.angle_beta   90.00
_cell.angle_gamma   90.00
#
_symmetry.space_group_name_H-M   'P 1'
#
loop_
_entity.id
_entity.type
_entity.pdbx_description
1 polymer ?
#
loop_
_entity_poly.entity_id
_entity_poly.type
_entity_poly.pdbx_seq_one_letter_code
_entity_poly.pdbx_strand_id
1 'polypeptide(L)'
;MDIEFEFEGKKYKVSNLARYSKKIVLPDKRVLKAKNWDAMDPQSKPEGLYDTKSLFSTLPSLTAKEVAVAEGKIYVAEIVL
;
A
#
# COMPACT_ATOMS: atom_id res chain seq x y z
N MET A 1 -11.10 -1.01 -10.24
CA MET A 1 -11.11 -2.34 -9.60
C MET A 1 -10.04 -2.31 -8.53
N ASP A 2 -10.31 -2.85 -7.35
CA ASP A 2 -9.36 -2.89 -6.24
C ASP A 2 -8.81 -4.31 -6.10
N ILE A 3 -7.61 -4.42 -5.53
CA ILE A 3 -6.94 -5.70 -5.24
C ILE A 3 -7.02 -5.94 -3.74
N GLU A 4 -7.52 -7.11 -3.36
CA GLU A 4 -7.50 -7.60 -1.99
C GLU A 4 -6.24 -8.42 -1.70
N PHE A 5 -5.61 -8.16 -0.56
CA PHE A 5 -4.43 -8.88 -0.07
C PHE A 5 -4.46 -9.02 1.45
N GLU A 6 -3.67 -9.95 1.98
CA GLU A 6 -3.52 -10.15 3.42
C GLU A 6 -2.11 -9.76 3.86
N PHE A 7 -2.01 -9.08 5.00
CA PHE A 7 -0.75 -8.71 5.64
C PHE A 7 -0.92 -8.76 7.16
N GLU A 8 -0.02 -9.48 7.85
CA GLU A 8 -0.06 -9.68 9.32
C GLU A 8 -1.44 -10.18 9.84
N GLY A 9 -2.08 -11.09 9.10
CA GLY A 9 -3.39 -11.65 9.46
C GLY A 9 -4.58 -10.69 9.28
N LYS A 10 -4.36 -9.51 8.68
CA LYS A 10 -5.41 -8.54 8.33
C LYS A 10 -5.60 -8.48 6.82
N LYS A 11 -6.85 -8.39 6.39
CA LYS A 11 -7.21 -8.22 4.99
C LYS A 11 -7.31 -6.74 4.64
N TYR A 12 -6.77 -6.39 3.50
CA TYR A 12 -6.74 -5.05 2.96
C TYR A 12 -7.18 -5.05 1.51
N LYS A 13 -7.79 -3.95 1.08
CA LYS A 13 -8.03 -3.64 -0.34
C LYS A 13 -7.26 -2.41 -0.72
N VAL A 14 -6.65 -2.39 -1.89
CA VAL A 14 -5.92 -1.23 -2.42
C VAL A 14 -6.25 -1.04 -3.89
N SER A 15 -6.23 0.20 -4.36
CA SER A 15 -6.41 0.49 -5.78
C SER A 15 -5.46 -0.36 -6.62
N ASN A 16 -5.98 -0.95 -7.70
CA ASN A 16 -5.19 -1.75 -8.62
C ASN A 16 -4.07 -0.96 -9.32
N LEU A 17 -4.13 0.38 -9.28
CA LEU A 17 -3.04 1.23 -9.74
C LEU A 17 -1.77 1.13 -8.85
N ALA A 18 -1.89 0.58 -7.63
CA ALA A 18 -0.76 0.34 -6.73
C ALA A 18 0.33 -0.54 -7.34
N ARG A 19 -0.03 -1.47 -8.24
CA ARG A 19 0.92 -2.33 -8.97
C ARG A 19 1.99 -1.53 -9.72
N TYR A 20 1.67 -0.32 -10.20
CA TYR A 20 2.61 0.55 -10.92
C TYR A 20 3.64 1.20 -10.00
N SER A 21 3.25 1.50 -8.75
CA SER A 21 4.15 2.08 -7.74
C SER A 21 4.86 1.01 -6.89
N LYS A 22 4.32 -0.20 -6.85
CA LYS A 22 4.67 -1.30 -5.93
C LYS A 22 4.70 -0.88 -4.46
N LYS A 23 4.07 0.25 -4.11
CA LYS A 23 4.01 0.83 -2.76
C LYS A 23 2.56 0.93 -2.31
N ILE A 24 2.31 0.51 -1.08
CA ILE A 24 1.00 0.54 -0.44
C ILE A 24 1.15 1.23 0.91
N VAL A 25 0.35 2.26 1.17
CA VAL A 25 0.26 2.86 2.51
C VAL A 25 -0.86 2.17 3.27
N LEU A 26 -0.54 1.59 4.43
CA LEU A 26 -1.53 1.03 5.35
C LEU A 26 -2.20 2.15 6.18
N PRO A 27 -3.39 1.90 6.75
CA PRO A 27 -4.08 2.87 7.63
C PRO A 27 -3.25 3.32 8.85
N ASP A 28 -2.34 2.48 9.32
CA ASP A 28 -1.41 2.77 10.42
C ASP A 28 -0.17 3.57 9.97
N LYS A 29 -0.19 4.10 8.75
CA LYS A 29 0.86 4.92 8.13
C LYS A 29 2.14 4.16 7.76
N ARG A 30 2.17 2.83 7.92
CA ARG A 30 3.27 2.01 7.37
C ARG A 30 3.21 1.97 5.87
N VAL A 31 4.36 1.84 5.23
CA VAL A 31 4.43 1.70 3.77
C VAL A 31 5.03 0.37 3.43
N LEU A 32 4.17 -0.49 2.89
CA LEU A 32 4.57 -1.77 2.36
C LEU A 32 5.09 -1.60 0.94
N LYS A 33 6.12 -2.38 0.62
CA LYS A 33 6.57 -2.56 -0.75
C LYS A 33 6.47 -4.02 -1.12
N ALA A 34 5.89 -4.29 -2.28
CA ALA A 34 5.83 -5.64 -2.82
C ALA A 34 7.18 -5.97 -3.48
N LYS A 35 7.75 -7.14 -3.16
CA LYS A 35 8.92 -7.67 -3.88
C LYS A 35 8.55 -7.94 -5.34
N ASN A 36 7.38 -8.54 -5.56
CA ASN A 36 6.83 -8.78 -6.88
C ASN A 36 5.37 -8.32 -6.97
N TRP A 37 5.01 -7.78 -8.11
CA TRP A 37 3.64 -7.41 -8.45
C TRP A 37 3.57 -7.24 -9.97
N ASP A 38 2.82 -8.11 -10.64
CA ASP A 38 2.71 -8.08 -12.10
C ASP A 38 1.82 -6.90 -12.53
N ALA A 39 2.43 -5.91 -13.19
CA ALA A 39 1.72 -4.73 -13.65
C ALA A 39 0.85 -5.00 -14.91
N MET A 40 1.08 -6.11 -15.61
CA MET A 40 0.36 -6.52 -16.81
C MET A 40 -0.89 -7.34 -16.50
N ASP A 41 -0.89 -8.07 -15.38
CA ASP A 41 -2.06 -8.79 -14.89
C ASP A 41 -2.85 -7.92 -13.88
N PRO A 42 -4.06 -7.45 -14.22
CA PRO A 42 -4.89 -6.63 -13.34
C PRO A 42 -5.45 -7.39 -12.13
N GLN A 43 -5.33 -8.71 -12.06
CA GLN A 43 -5.72 -9.53 -10.91
C GLN A 43 -4.55 -9.98 -10.05
N SER A 44 -3.31 -9.67 -10.45
CA SER A 44 -2.13 -10.08 -9.71
C SER A 44 -2.10 -9.44 -8.31
N LYS A 45 -1.69 -10.23 -7.33
CA LYS A 45 -1.56 -9.79 -5.94
C LYS A 45 -0.12 -9.37 -5.65
N PRO A 46 0.09 -8.44 -4.71
CA PRO A 46 1.43 -8.14 -4.24
C PRO A 46 2.02 -9.36 -3.51
N GLU A 47 3.24 -9.74 -3.88
CA GLU A 47 3.97 -10.85 -3.26
C GLU A 47 5.21 -10.35 -2.53
N GLY A 48 5.54 -11.02 -1.41
CA GLY A 48 6.68 -10.65 -0.59
C GLY A 48 6.58 -9.21 -0.10
N LEU A 49 5.45 -8.86 0.52
CA LEU A 49 5.25 -7.56 1.15
C LEU A 49 6.22 -7.40 2.33
N TYR A 50 6.96 -6.31 2.34
CA TYR A 50 7.80 -5.93 3.48
C TYR A 50 7.56 -4.47 3.83
N ASP A 51 7.63 -4.19 5.13
CA ASP A 51 7.61 -2.82 5.62
C ASP A 51 8.88 -2.11 5.14
N THR A 52 8.69 -1.06 4.37
CA THR A 52 9.78 -0.13 4.14
C THR A 52 9.81 0.77 5.36
N LYS A 53 10.92 0.76 6.11
CA LYS A 53 11.29 1.85 7.04
C LYS A 53 11.45 3.15 6.23
N SER A 54 10.37 3.63 5.64
CA SER A 54 10.28 4.90 4.95
C SER A 54 10.05 5.97 6.00
N LEU A 55 10.69 7.11 5.77
CA LEU A 55 10.87 8.29 6.60
C LEU A 55 9.57 9.01 7.03
N PHE A 56 8.41 8.35 7.09
CA PHE A 56 7.13 8.94 7.51
C PHE A 56 7.11 9.35 8.99
N SER A 57 8.16 8.99 9.75
CA SER A 57 8.38 9.45 11.12
C SER A 57 8.47 10.98 11.25
N THR A 58 8.68 11.72 10.15
CA THR A 58 8.69 13.19 10.14
C THR A 58 7.31 13.84 10.02
N LEU A 59 6.25 13.08 9.68
CA LEU A 59 4.88 13.61 9.52
C LEU A 59 3.88 12.90 10.45
N PRO A 60 4.09 12.93 11.78
CA PRO A 60 3.29 12.20 12.75
C PRO A 60 1.81 12.61 12.76
N SER A 61 1.48 13.82 12.32
CA SER A 61 0.12 14.36 12.33
C SER A 61 -0.75 13.94 11.13
N LEU A 62 -0.15 13.43 10.04
CA LEU A 62 -0.90 13.15 8.80
C LEU A 62 -1.56 11.78 8.81
N THR A 63 -2.75 11.67 8.26
CA THR A 63 -3.44 10.40 7.96
C THR A 63 -2.79 9.67 6.79
N ALA A 64 -3.05 8.37 6.64
CA ALA A 64 -2.55 7.55 5.52
C ALA A 64 -2.86 8.15 4.14
N LYS A 65 -4.02 8.80 3.99
CA LYS A 65 -4.43 9.48 2.77
C LYS A 65 -3.63 10.74 2.48
N GLU A 66 -3.37 11.54 3.52
CA GLU A 66 -2.53 12.74 3.39
C GLU A 66 -1.07 12.38 3.08
N VAL A 67 -0.56 11.31 3.69
CA VAL A 67 0.77 10.75 3.39
C VAL A 67 0.87 10.33 1.93
N ALA A 68 -0.14 9.64 1.40
CA ALA A 68 -0.15 9.20 0.01
C ALA A 68 -0.16 10.35 -1.01
N VAL A 69 -0.86 11.45 -0.69
CA VAL A 69 -0.93 12.65 -1.53
C VAL A 69 0.40 13.42 -1.53
N ALA A 70 1.05 13.57 -0.37
CA ALA A 70 2.30 14.29 -0.23
C ALA A 70 3.44 13.70 -1.08
N GLU A 71 3.47 12.38 -1.25
CA GLU A 71 4.51 11.65 -1.99
C GLU A 71 4.17 11.43 -3.49
N GLY A 72 3.00 11.90 -3.93
CA GLY A 72 2.65 12.02 -5.35
C GLY A 72 2.31 10.74 -6.11
N LYS A 73 2.59 9.53 -5.60
CA LYS A 73 2.28 8.24 -6.29
C LYS A 73 2.14 7.04 -5.34
N ILE A 74 1.53 7.19 -4.17
CA ILE A 74 1.26 6.04 -3.27
C ILE A 74 -0.24 5.79 -3.15
N TYR A 75 -0.62 4.53 -2.98
CA TYR A 75 -2.01 4.11 -2.90
C TYR A 75 -2.32 3.61 -1.50
N VAL A 76 -3.41 4.12 -0.94
CA VAL A 76 -3.84 3.79 0.42
C VAL A 76 -4.64 2.50 0.40
N ALA A 77 -4.25 1.57 1.25
CA ALA A 77 -5.03 0.39 1.55
C ALA A 77 -6.12 0.69 2.57
N GLU A 78 -7.28 0.09 2.40
CA GLU A 78 -8.40 0.11 3.33
C GLU A 78 -8.55 -1.29 3.94
N ILE A 79 -8.93 -1.38 5.22
CA ILE A 79 -9.19 -2.67 5.88
C ILE A 79 -10.51 -3.24 5.33
N VAL A 80 -10.52 -4.54 5.05
CA VAL A 80 -11.74 -5.28 4.72
C VAL A 80 -12.31 -5.86 6.01
N LEU A 81 -13.52 -5.43 6.39
CA LEU A 81 -14.27 -5.90 7.56
C LEU A 81 -15.17 -7.09 7.21
#